data_AF-A0A3B4AJM1-F1
#
_entry.id   AF-A0A3B4AJM1-F1
#
_cell.length_a   1.000
_cell.length_b   1.000
_cell.length_c   1.000
_cell.angle_alpha   90.00
_cell.angle_beta   90.00
_cell.angle_gamma   90.00
#
_symmetry.space_group_name_H-M   'P 1'
#
loop_
_entity.id
_entity.type
_entity.pdbx_description
1 polymer ?
#
loop_
_entity_poly.entity_id
_entity_poly.type
_entity_poly.pdbx_seq_one_letter_code
_entity_poly.pdbx_strand_id
1 'polypeptide(L)'
;MTFVSDFVADSSEEIFSRGDVRETKFKKVIFREYLDSTFTTPDIRGEIDEHLGILGPLIKAEVGQDIMVMFKNNASRPYSLHPNGVAYTKQTEGLNYEDVLLVIILCKNIY
;
A
#
# COMPACT_ATOMS: atom_id res chain seq x y z
N MET A 1 -8.50 0.92 -12.38
CA MET A 1 -7.08 0.47 -12.31
C MET A 1 -6.37 1.42 -11.37
N THR A 2 -5.57 0.90 -10.44
CA THR A 2 -4.93 1.64 -9.35
C THR A 2 -3.42 1.43 -9.41
N PHE A 3 -2.63 2.48 -9.22
CA PHE A 3 -1.17 2.42 -9.28
C PHE A 3 -0.61 2.64 -7.87
N VAL A 4 0.13 1.67 -7.34
CA VAL A 4 0.67 1.71 -5.99
C VAL A 4 2.18 1.52 -6.03
N SER A 5 2.92 2.36 -5.33
CA SER A 5 4.35 2.13 -5.11
C SER A 5 4.69 2.26 -3.64
N ASP A 6 5.68 1.49 -3.19
CA ASP A 6 6.23 1.69 -1.87
C ASP A 6 7.32 2.77 -1.86
N PHE A 7 7.52 3.38 -0.71
CA PHE A 7 8.56 4.36 -0.46
C PHE A 7 9.10 4.20 0.95
N VAL A 8 10.40 4.45 1.09
CA VAL A 8 11.11 4.39 2.36
C VAL A 8 11.03 5.75 3.03
N ALA A 9 10.20 5.87 4.07
CA ALA A 9 10.02 7.09 4.83
C ALA A 9 10.72 7.01 6.19
N ASP A 10 11.31 8.12 6.61
CA ASP A 10 11.77 8.31 7.98
C ASP A 10 10.61 8.90 8.81
N SER A 11 10.30 8.26 9.94
CA SER A 11 9.28 8.70 10.88
C SER A 11 9.92 8.97 12.24
N SER A 12 9.65 10.13 12.83
CA SER A 12 10.05 10.50 14.20
C SER A 12 8.85 10.36 15.14
N GLU A 13 9.02 9.62 16.22
CA GLU A 13 8.01 9.43 17.27
C GLU A 13 8.63 9.81 18.62
N GLU A 14 7.90 10.60 19.40
CA GLU A 14 8.27 10.95 20.77
C GLU A 14 7.71 9.90 21.74
N ILE A 15 8.60 9.20 22.43
CA ILE A 15 8.21 8.22 23.45
C ILE A 15 8.50 8.83 24.81
N PHE A 16 7.44 9.08 25.57
CA PHE A 16 7.56 9.61 26.93
C PHE A 16 7.81 8.47 27.92
N SER A 17 8.95 8.50 28.61
CA SER A 17 9.29 7.47 29.61
C SER A 17 9.87 8.09 30.88
N ARG A 18 9.17 7.92 32.02
CA ARG A 18 9.61 8.37 33.37
C ARG A 18 10.21 9.80 33.42
N GLY A 19 9.56 10.76 32.76
CA GLY A 19 9.96 12.18 32.79
C GLY A 19 11.07 12.57 31.80
N ASP A 20 11.51 11.64 30.95
CA ASP A 20 12.44 11.87 29.84
C ASP A 20 11.69 11.71 28.50
N VAL A 21 11.91 12.65 27.56
CA VAL A 21 11.35 12.60 26.20
C VAL A 21 12.42 12.00 25.30
N ARG A 22 12.15 10.80 24.78
CA ARG A 22 13.04 10.15 23.82
C ARG A 22 12.48 10.33 22.42
N GLU A 23 13.15 11.14 21.62
CA GLU A 23 12.91 11.17 20.18
C GLU A 23 13.45 9.88 19.57
N THR A 24 12.56 9.10 18.96
CA THR A 24 12.91 7.86 18.27
C THR A 24 12.63 8.02 16.78
N LYS A 25 13.60 7.64 15.93
CA LYS A 25 13.46 7.66 14.48
C LYS A 25 13.42 6.24 13.94
N PHE A 26 12.37 5.93 13.20
CA PHE A 26 12.16 4.64 12.56
C PHE A 26 12.05 4.81 11.05
N LYS A 27 12.79 3.96 10.35
CA LYS A 27 12.71 3.81 8.90
C LYS A 27 11.59 2.84 8.57
N LYS A 28 10.58 3.30 7.84
CA LYS A 28 9.39 2.52 7.48
C LYS A 28 9.26 2.44 5.97
N VAL A 29 8.68 1.36 5.48
CA VAL A 29 8.24 1.24 4.09
C VAL A 29 6.74 1.49 4.08
N ILE A 30 6.30 2.46 3.28
CA ILE A 30 4.89 2.88 3.21
C ILE A 30 4.40 2.80 1.77
N PHE A 31 3.14 2.42 1.58
CA PHE A 31 2.52 2.35 0.26
C PHE A 31 1.81 3.67 -0.08
N ARG A 32 1.96 4.14 -1.31
CA ARG A 32 1.35 5.37 -1.83
C ARG A 32 0.72 5.12 -3.19
N GLU A 33 -0.39 5.81 -3.45
CA GLU A 33 -1.08 5.78 -4.74
C GLU A 33 -0.50 6.84 -5.68
N TYR A 34 -0.56 6.54 -6.97
CA TYR A 34 -0.10 7.38 -8.06
C TYR A 34 -1.21 7.51 -9.10
N LEU A 35 -1.24 8.66 -9.77
CA LEU A 35 -2.29 8.96 -10.75
C LEU A 35 -2.16 8.12 -12.04
N ASP A 36 -0.96 7.60 -12.32
CA ASP A 36 -0.68 6.87 -13.55
C ASP A 36 0.41 5.80 -13.37
N SER A 37 0.62 5.03 -14.44
CA SER A 37 1.62 3.97 -14.55
C SER A 37 3.06 4.45 -14.56
N THR A 38 3.31 5.76 -14.65
CA THR A 38 4.67 6.32 -14.64
C THR A 38 5.21 6.43 -13.22
N PHE A 39 4.33 6.39 -12.20
CA PHE A 39 4.67 6.57 -10.79
C PHE A 39 5.43 7.89 -10.54
N THR A 40 5.11 8.93 -11.30
CA THR A 40 5.74 10.26 -11.17
C THR A 40 4.90 11.20 -10.32
N THR A 41 3.57 11.17 -10.49
CA THR A 41 2.65 12.07 -9.79
C THR A 41 1.92 11.28 -8.70
N PRO A 42 2.29 11.45 -7.41
CA PRO A 42 1.58 10.82 -6.32
C PRO A 42 0.17 11.39 -6.20
N ASP A 43 -0.78 10.55 -5.81
CA ASP A 43 -2.11 11.03 -5.43
C ASP A 43 -2.01 11.79 -4.11
N ILE A 44 -2.53 13.01 -4.11
CA ILE A 44 -2.39 13.94 -2.98
C ILE A 44 -3.48 13.62 -1.98
N ARG A 45 -3.09 13.11 -0.80
CA ARG A 45 -4.01 12.95 0.33
C ARG A 45 -4.55 14.32 0.74
N GLY A 46 -5.87 14.46 0.69
CA GLY A 46 -6.56 15.63 1.23
C GLY A 46 -6.70 15.56 2.75
N GLU A 47 -7.31 16.58 3.35
CA GLU A 47 -7.61 16.64 4.79
C GLU A 47 -8.41 15.42 5.27
N ILE A 48 -9.29 14.89 4.41
CA ILE A 48 -10.09 13.70 4.71
C ILE A 48 -9.21 12.48 4.93
N ASP A 49 -8.03 12.38 4.31
CA ASP A 49 -7.14 11.23 4.38
C ASP A 49 -5.98 11.42 5.37
N GLU A 50 -5.92 12.56 6.06
CA GLU A 50 -4.87 12.88 7.03
C GLU A 50 -4.83 11.84 8.17
N HIS A 51 -6.01 11.39 8.60
CA HIS A 51 -6.17 10.38 9.65
C HIS A 51 -5.53 9.02 9.29
N LEU A 52 -5.24 8.75 8.01
CA LEU A 52 -4.61 7.50 7.57
C LEU A 52 -3.12 7.45 7.94
N GLY A 53 -2.45 8.59 8.12
CA GLY A 53 -1.05 8.66 8.51
C GLY A 53 -0.13 7.77 7.66
N ILE A 54 0.38 6.68 8.25
CA ILE A 54 1.29 5.72 7.61
C ILE A 54 0.60 4.61 6.81
N LEU A 55 -0.72 4.47 6.93
CA LEU A 55 -1.49 3.45 6.20
C LEU A 55 -1.37 3.70 4.69
N GLY A 56 -1.52 2.63 3.90
CA GLY A 56 -1.53 2.69 2.44
C GLY A 56 -2.75 3.41 1.87
N PRO A 57 -2.86 3.50 0.53
CA PRO A 57 -4.04 4.06 -0.12
C PRO A 57 -5.28 3.18 0.08
N LEU A 58 -6.45 3.82 0.05
CA LEU A 58 -7.72 3.15 0.25
C LEU A 58 -8.28 2.66 -1.09
N ILE A 59 -8.19 1.36 -1.33
CA ILE A 59 -8.71 0.73 -2.55
C ILE A 59 -10.16 0.30 -2.30
N LYS A 60 -11.10 0.88 -3.07
CA LYS A 60 -12.53 0.54 -3.00
C LYS A 60 -13.01 -0.01 -4.33
N ALA A 61 -13.94 -0.95 -4.27
CA ALA A 61 -14.68 -1.44 -5.42
C ALA A 61 -16.04 -1.95 -4.98
N GLU A 62 -16.95 -2.07 -5.95
CA GLU A 62 -18.26 -2.67 -5.75
C GLU A 62 -18.20 -4.18 -6.02
N VAL A 63 -19.19 -4.89 -5.49
CA VAL A 63 -19.37 -6.32 -5.73
C VAL A 63 -19.53 -6.58 -7.23
N GLY A 64 -18.76 -7.53 -7.76
CA GLY A 64 -18.78 -7.88 -9.17
C GLY A 64 -17.86 -7.00 -10.05
N GLN A 65 -17.16 -6.03 -9.46
CA GLN A 65 -16.10 -5.29 -10.15
C GLN A 65 -14.74 -6.00 -10.01
N ASP A 66 -13.94 -5.84 -11.06
CA ASP A 66 -12.55 -6.28 -11.08
C ASP A 66 -11.64 -5.14 -10.63
N ILE A 67 -10.81 -5.42 -9.64
CA ILE A 67 -9.81 -4.51 -9.10
C ILE A 67 -8.48 -4.86 -9.75
N MET A 68 -7.90 -3.92 -10.48
CA MET A 68 -6.56 -4.08 -11.05
C MET A 68 -5.61 -3.12 -10.34
N VAL A 69 -4.63 -3.67 -9.63
CA VAL A 69 -3.57 -2.93 -8.94
C VAL A 69 -2.24 -3.17 -9.64
N MET A 70 -1.57 -2.11 -10.05
CA MET A 70 -0.20 -2.19 -10.56
C MET A 70 0.76 -1.74 -9.46
N PHE A 71 1.55 -2.68 -8.97
CA PHE A 71 2.46 -2.43 -7.87
C PHE A 71 3.91 -2.23 -8.36
N LYS A 72 4.59 -1.21 -7.83
CA LYS A 72 6.03 -0.97 -8.05
C LYS A 72 6.76 -0.92 -6.72
N ASN A 73 7.73 -1.82 -6.55
CA ASN A 73 8.63 -1.84 -5.40
C ASN A 73 9.87 -0.95 -5.66
N ASN A 74 9.98 0.17 -4.94
CA ASN A 74 11.14 1.05 -4.85
C ASN A 74 11.92 0.87 -3.51
N ALA A 75 11.51 -0.02 -2.61
CA ALA A 75 12.25 -0.31 -1.40
C ALA A 75 13.43 -1.26 -1.66
N SER A 76 14.31 -1.40 -0.67
CA SER A 76 15.52 -2.23 -0.79
C SER A 76 15.28 -3.73 -0.63
N ARG A 77 14.06 -4.14 -0.28
CA ARG A 77 13.68 -5.53 -0.01
C ARG A 77 12.49 -5.90 -0.90
N PRO A 78 12.32 -7.19 -1.25
CA PRO A 78 11.15 -7.63 -1.98
C PRO A 78 9.89 -7.47 -1.11
N TYR A 79 8.92 -6.71 -1.60
CA TYR A 79 7.59 -6.56 -1.03
C TYR A 79 6.53 -6.94 -2.06
N SER A 80 5.35 -7.27 -1.58
CA SER A 80 4.19 -7.66 -2.37
C SER A 80 2.90 -7.18 -1.71
N LEU A 81 1.78 -7.29 -2.44
CA LEU A 81 0.44 -6.99 -1.93
C LEU A 81 -0.36 -8.29 -1.83
N HIS A 82 -0.80 -8.63 -0.63
CA HIS A 82 -1.70 -9.76 -0.39
C HIS A 82 -3.09 -9.23 -0.03
N PRO A 83 -4.11 -9.45 -0.88
CA PRO A 83 -5.42 -8.89 -0.64
C PRO A 83 -6.28 -9.81 0.25
N ASN A 84 -7.04 -9.21 1.17
CA ASN A 84 -8.00 -9.91 2.03
C ASN A 84 -9.43 -9.61 1.59
N GLY A 85 -10.33 -10.60 1.71
CA GLY A 85 -11.77 -10.38 1.49
C GLY A 85 -12.20 -10.25 0.02
N VAL A 86 -11.41 -10.80 -0.90
CA VAL A 86 -11.63 -10.76 -2.35
C VAL A 86 -11.12 -12.06 -2.97
N ALA A 87 -11.64 -12.41 -4.16
CA ALA A 87 -11.18 -13.58 -4.88
C ALA A 87 -9.97 -13.23 -5.76
N TYR A 88 -8.98 -14.10 -5.78
CA TYR A 88 -7.79 -13.95 -6.61
C TYR A 88 -7.32 -15.33 -7.07
N THR A 89 -6.52 -15.37 -8.13
CA THR A 89 -5.87 -16.60 -8.61
C THR A 89 -4.54 -16.82 -7.86
N LYS A 90 -3.99 -18.02 -7.91
CA LYS A 90 -2.66 -18.28 -7.31
C LYS A 90 -1.54 -17.39 -7.86
N GLN A 91 -1.68 -16.91 -9.08
CA GLN A 91 -0.75 -15.97 -9.72
C GLN A 91 -0.89 -14.53 -9.20
N THR A 92 -2.02 -14.20 -8.56
CA THR A 92 -2.37 -12.85 -8.07
C THR A 92 -2.53 -12.81 -6.54
N GLU A 93 -2.11 -13.88 -5.86
CA GLU A 93 -2.13 -13.99 -4.39
C GLU A 93 -1.08 -13.09 -3.72
N GLY A 94 -0.02 -12.70 -4.44
CA GLY A 94 1.04 -11.84 -3.90
C GLY A 94 1.90 -12.51 -2.82
N LEU A 95 1.89 -13.84 -2.74
CA LEU A 95 2.73 -14.63 -1.81
C LEU A 95 3.91 -15.32 -2.51
N ASN A 96 4.22 -14.96 -3.77
CA ASN A 96 5.35 -15.53 -4.53
C ASN A 96 6.18 -14.46 -5.26
N TYR A 97 7.49 -14.70 -5.37
CA TYR A 97 8.56 -13.69 -5.34
C TYR A 97 9.12 -13.18 -6.68
N GLU A 98 8.54 -13.54 -7.81
CA GLU A 98 9.11 -13.20 -9.11
C GLU A 98 8.15 -12.27 -9.86
N ASP A 99 8.67 -11.11 -10.22
CA ASP A 99 8.14 -10.11 -11.14
C ASP A 99 7.09 -9.11 -10.62
N VAL A 100 7.17 -7.92 -11.22
CA VAL A 100 6.30 -6.75 -11.02
C VAL A 100 4.85 -7.20 -11.12
N LEU A 101 4.22 -7.40 -9.97
CA LEU A 101 2.88 -7.95 -9.89
C LEU A 101 1.86 -6.89 -10.36
N LEU A 102 1.39 -7.07 -11.59
CA LEU A 102 0.03 -6.69 -11.91
C LEU A 102 -0.89 -7.61 -11.10
N VAL A 103 -1.40 -7.11 -9.98
CA VAL A 103 -2.34 -7.86 -9.15
C VAL A 103 -3.73 -7.58 -9.69
N ILE A 104 -4.29 -8.54 -10.45
CA ILE A 104 -5.71 -8.54 -10.82
C ILE A 104 -6.46 -9.30 -9.74
N ILE A 105 -7.35 -8.61 -9.05
CA ILE A 105 -8.16 -9.10 -7.96
C ILE A 105 -9.62 -9.03 -8.42
N LEU A 106 -10.36 -10.13 -8.28
CA LEU A 106 -11.78 -10.17 -8.60
C LEU A 106 -12.58 -10.02 -7.31
N CYS A 107 -13.37 -8.95 -7.17
CA CYS A 107 -14.29 -8.84 -6.05
C CYS A 107 -15.52 -9.72 -6.32
N LYS A 108 -15.39 -11.04 -6.15
CA LYS A 108 -16.54 -11.94 -6.18
C LYS A 108 -17.32 -11.83 -4.88
N ASN A 109 -18.66 -11.86 -5.01
CA ASN A 109 -19.59 -12.06 -3.90
C ASN A 109 -19.04 -13.08 -2.91
N ILE A 110 -18.68 -12.63 -1.71
CA ILE A 110 -18.58 -13.50 -0.55
C ILE A 110 -20.03 -13.81 -0.18
N TYR A 111 -20.49 -15.01 -0.51
CA TYR A 111 -21.67 -15.61 0.11
C TYR A 111 -21.23 -16.39 1.33
#